data_AF-A0A7R7I7S3-F1
#
_entry.id   AF-A0A7R7I7S3-F1
#
_cell.length_a   1.000
_cell.length_b   1.000
_cell.length_c   1.000
_cell.angle_alpha   90.00
_cell.angle_beta   90.00
_cell.angle_gamma   90.00
#
_symmetry.space_group_name_H-M   'P 1'
#
loop_
_entity.id
_entity.type
_entity.pdbx_description
1 polymer ?
#
loop_
_entity_poly.entity_id
_entity_poly.type
_entity_poly.pdbx_seq_one_letter_code
_entity_poly.pdbx_strand_id
1 'polypeptide(L)'
;MIACVNRSSSTWPIIERYRHFGVNSLGPQHQRVAERFSGFGGVKGKDRYEGVEWMSLKTGASLLTDAVAAFDCSLDEMIDRGTHSIVIGSVEAVRTQDSGQALIYWRGSYRPLEA
;
A
#
# COMPACT_ATOMS: atom_id res chain seq x y z
N MET A 1 -7.64 -3.51 9.76
CA MET A 1 -6.34 -2.98 9.30
C MET A 1 -6.19 -1.55 9.80
N ILE A 2 -4.99 -1.15 10.25
CA ILE A 2 -4.68 0.24 10.64
C ILE A 2 -3.45 0.73 9.89
N ALA A 3 -3.48 1.96 9.37
CA ALA A 3 -2.33 2.63 8.75
C ALA A 3 -2.30 4.12 9.10
N CYS A 4 -1.11 4.72 9.20
CA CYS A 4 -0.95 6.16 9.38
C CYS A 4 -0.61 6.82 8.05
N VAL A 5 -1.43 7.76 7.59
CA VAL A 5 -1.25 8.46 6.31
C VAL A 5 -1.07 9.94 6.56
N ASN A 6 0.02 10.53 6.05
CA ASN A 6 0.24 11.97 6.13
C ASN A 6 -0.87 12.72 5.37
N ARG A 7 -1.48 13.73 5.98
CA ARG A 7 -2.60 14.50 5.41
C ARG A 7 -2.22 15.31 4.16
N SER A 8 -0.93 15.59 3.97
CA SER A 8 -0.41 16.23 2.75
C SER A 8 -0.15 15.24 1.61
N SER A 9 -0.25 13.92 1.86
CA SER A 9 -0.07 12.91 0.82
C SER A 9 -1.18 12.97 -0.20
N SER A 10 -0.83 12.76 -1.48
CA SER A 10 -1.81 12.58 -2.56
C SER A 10 -2.79 11.43 -2.30
N THR A 11 -2.42 10.46 -1.46
CA THR A 11 -3.25 9.30 -1.13
C THR A 11 -4.38 9.64 -0.16
N TRP A 12 -4.16 10.61 0.74
CA TRP A 12 -5.11 10.96 1.79
C TRP A 12 -6.50 11.35 1.27
N PRO A 13 -6.65 12.34 0.35
CA PRO A 13 -7.97 12.73 -0.14
C PRO A 13 -8.66 11.65 -0.99
N ILE A 14 -7.89 10.70 -1.51
CA ILE A 14 -8.43 9.57 -2.28
C ILE A 14 -9.09 8.57 -1.34
N ILE A 15 -8.43 8.23 -0.22
CA ILE A 15 -9.01 7.35 0.81
C ILE A 15 -10.27 7.98 1.41
N GLU A 16 -10.21 9.27 1.75
CA GLU A 16 -11.36 10.00 2.31
C GLU A 16 -12.56 9.98 1.34
N ARG A 17 -12.31 10.27 0.06
CA ARG A 17 -13.36 10.35 -0.97
C ARG A 17 -13.98 8.98 -1.30
N TYR A 18 -13.15 7.96 -1.50
CA TYR A 18 -13.62 6.66 -2.01
C TYR A 18 -13.95 5.64 -0.93
N ARG A 19 -13.59 5.92 0.34
CA ARG A 19 -13.95 5.12 1.51
C ARG A 19 -13.47 3.66 1.45
N HIS A 20 -12.36 3.42 0.78
CA HIS A 20 -11.67 2.12 0.76
C HIS A 20 -10.18 2.30 0.47
N PHE A 21 -9.37 1.30 0.80
CA PHE A 21 -7.93 1.30 0.57
C PHE A 21 -7.36 -0.12 0.48
N GLY A 22 -6.26 -0.24 -0.27
CA GLY A 22 -5.50 -1.48 -0.39
C GLY A 22 -4.19 -1.41 0.38
N VAL A 23 -3.81 -2.50 1.04
CA VAL A 23 -2.49 -2.65 1.67
C VAL A 23 -1.77 -3.83 1.02
N ASN A 24 -0.59 -3.58 0.45
CA ASN A 24 0.23 -4.59 -0.21
C ASN A 24 1.51 -4.82 0.59
N SER A 25 1.69 -6.06 1.07
CA SER A 25 2.97 -6.53 1.62
C SER A 25 3.89 -6.93 0.48
N LEU A 26 5.05 -6.29 0.42
CA LEU A 26 5.96 -6.38 -0.72
C LEU A 26 7.02 -7.46 -0.49
N GLY A 27 7.31 -8.23 -1.54
CA GLY A 27 8.50 -9.09 -1.66
C GLY A 27 9.71 -8.36 -2.24
N PRO A 28 10.93 -8.93 -2.17
CA PRO A 28 12.17 -8.30 -2.61
C PRO A 28 12.15 -7.74 -4.05
N GLN A 29 11.46 -8.41 -4.97
CA GLN A 29 11.31 -8.01 -6.36
C GLN A 29 10.57 -6.67 -6.55
N HIS A 30 9.84 -6.21 -5.53
CA HIS A 30 9.01 -5.01 -5.61
C HIS A 30 9.70 -3.74 -5.09
N GLN A 31 11.03 -3.72 -4.95
CA GLN A 31 11.75 -2.51 -4.53
C GLN A 31 11.40 -1.30 -5.41
N ARG A 32 11.34 -1.49 -6.73
CA ARG A 32 10.96 -0.42 -7.67
C ARG A 32 9.53 0.10 -7.44
N VAL A 33 8.60 -0.77 -7.04
CA VAL A 33 7.23 -0.36 -6.68
C VAL A 33 7.28 0.51 -5.42
N ALA A 34 8.01 0.08 -4.39
CA ALA A 34 8.16 0.86 -3.16
C ALA A 34 8.76 2.26 -3.42
N GLU A 35 9.76 2.35 -4.29
CA GLU A 35 10.38 3.62 -4.71
C GLU A 35 9.40 4.54 -5.44
N ARG A 36 8.62 4.02 -6.40
CA ARG A 36 7.61 4.82 -7.12
C ARG A 36 6.55 5.39 -6.17
N PHE A 37 6.09 4.59 -5.20
CA PHE A 37 5.06 5.01 -4.25
C PHE A 37 5.59 5.90 -3.12
N SER A 38 6.91 5.92 -2.86
CA SER A 38 7.54 6.86 -1.91
C SER A 38 7.79 8.25 -2.50
N GLY A 39 7.64 8.41 -3.83
CA GLY A 39 7.95 9.65 -4.54
C GLY A 39 9.41 9.77 -4.96
N PHE A 40 10.21 8.71 -4.78
CA PHE A 40 11.57 8.65 -5.32
C PHE A 40 11.56 8.85 -6.83
N GLY A 41 12.54 9.61 -7.35
CA GLY A 41 12.60 9.97 -8.77
C GLY A 41 11.47 10.88 -9.26
N GLY A 42 10.62 11.41 -8.37
CA GLY A 42 9.57 12.38 -8.72
C GLY A 42 8.31 11.79 -9.37
N VAL A 43 8.15 10.46 -9.37
CA VAL A 43 6.98 9.77 -9.95
C VAL A 43 5.70 10.08 -9.17
N LYS A 44 4.62 10.43 -9.87
CA LYS A 44 3.37 10.91 -9.27
C LYS A 44 2.15 10.32 -9.96
N GLY A 45 1.00 10.34 -9.26
CA GLY A 45 -0.29 9.97 -9.82
C GLY A 45 -0.32 8.57 -10.42
N LYS A 46 -0.95 8.44 -11.59
CA LYS A 46 -1.10 7.17 -12.32
C LYS A 46 0.23 6.53 -12.71
N ASP A 47 1.27 7.34 -12.90
CA ASP A 47 2.58 6.84 -13.33
C ASP A 47 3.22 5.96 -12.25
N ARG A 48 2.73 5.97 -11.01
CA ARG A 48 3.17 5.03 -9.96
C ARG A 48 2.83 3.58 -10.28
N TYR A 49 1.80 3.35 -11.09
CA TYR A 49 1.23 2.03 -11.35
C TYR A 49 1.87 1.33 -12.57
N GLU A 50 2.68 2.03 -13.37
CA GLU A 50 3.25 1.46 -14.59
C GLU A 50 4.29 0.37 -14.32
N GLY A 51 4.31 -0.63 -15.20
CA GLY A 51 5.35 -1.66 -15.25
C GLY A 51 5.13 -2.84 -14.30
N VAL A 52 3.97 -2.89 -13.62
CA VAL A 52 3.52 -4.04 -12.82
C VAL A 52 2.01 -4.20 -12.98
N GLU A 53 1.53 -5.42 -12.73
CA GLU A 53 0.11 -5.76 -12.88
C GLU A 53 -0.67 -5.48 -11.60
N TRP A 54 -1.82 -4.83 -11.75
CA TRP A 54 -2.72 -4.51 -10.65
C TRP A 54 -4.07 -5.16 -10.84
N MET A 55 -4.66 -5.57 -9.74
CA MET A 55 -5.99 -6.16 -9.68
C MET A 55 -6.83 -5.43 -8.64
N SER A 56 -8.13 -5.72 -8.61
CA SER A 56 -9.02 -5.35 -7.53
C SER A 56 -9.72 -6.59 -6.99
N LEU A 57 -10.14 -6.55 -5.73
CA LEU A 57 -10.97 -7.60 -5.12
C LEU A 57 -12.40 -7.08 -4.93
N LYS A 58 -12.87 -6.89 -3.69
CA LYS A 58 -14.25 -6.50 -3.38
C LYS A 58 -14.51 -4.99 -3.44
N THR A 59 -13.60 -4.14 -2.96
CA THR A 59 -13.88 -2.70 -2.81
C THR A 59 -13.59 -1.88 -4.06
N GLY A 60 -12.74 -2.42 -4.95
CA GLY A 60 -12.17 -1.68 -6.08
C GLY A 60 -10.78 -1.11 -5.82
N ALA A 61 -10.22 -1.25 -4.61
CA ALA A 61 -8.84 -0.86 -4.33
C ALA A 61 -7.85 -1.55 -5.29
N SER A 62 -6.87 -0.79 -5.79
CA SER A 62 -5.79 -1.36 -6.59
C SER A 62 -4.80 -2.12 -5.71
N LEU A 63 -4.69 -3.42 -5.96
CA LEU A 63 -3.80 -4.36 -5.28
C LEU A 63 -2.77 -4.90 -6.25
N LEU A 64 -1.55 -5.13 -5.76
CA LEU A 64 -0.47 -5.64 -6.56
C LEU A 64 -0.65 -7.15 -6.77
N THR A 65 -0.66 -7.58 -8.03
CA THR A 65 -1.05 -8.93 -8.42
C THR A 65 -0.09 -10.01 -7.94
N ASP A 66 1.16 -9.67 -7.63
CA ASP A 66 2.21 -10.57 -7.15
C ASP A 66 2.77 -10.16 -5.78
N ALA A 67 2.03 -9.35 -5.02
CA ALA A 67 2.35 -9.07 -3.62
C ALA A 67 2.36 -10.36 -2.78
N VAL A 68 3.20 -10.37 -1.74
CA VAL A 68 3.28 -11.45 -0.73
C VAL A 68 1.93 -11.61 -0.03
N ALA A 69 1.32 -10.49 0.31
CA ALA A 69 -0.07 -10.42 0.74
C ALA A 69 -0.68 -9.11 0.28
N ALA A 70 -1.95 -9.12 -0.11
CA ALA A 70 -2.73 -7.95 -0.45
C ALA A 70 -4.04 -7.97 0.33
N PHE A 71 -4.35 -6.88 1.01
CA PHE A 71 -5.52 -6.70 1.85
C PHE A 71 -6.41 -5.63 1.23
N ASP A 72 -7.63 -6.01 0.90
CA ASP A 72 -8.66 -5.11 0.41
C ASP A 72 -9.52 -4.62 1.57
N CYS A 73 -9.54 -3.31 1.84
CA CYS A 73 -10.17 -2.77 3.04
C CYS A 73 -11.25 -1.74 2.72
N SER A 74 -12.42 -1.86 3.36
CA SER A 74 -13.38 -0.77 3.48
C SER A 74 -12.94 0.19 4.60
N LEU A 75 -13.23 1.48 4.47
CA LEU A 75 -12.87 2.49 5.47
C LEU A 75 -13.94 2.62 6.54
N ASP A 76 -13.58 2.30 7.79
CA ASP A 76 -14.44 2.50 8.96
C ASP A 76 -14.27 3.93 9.49
N GLU A 77 -13.03 4.32 9.84
CA GLU A 77 -12.74 5.56 10.54
C GLU A 77 -11.41 6.20 10.07
N MET A 78 -11.35 7.53 10.10
CA MET A 78 -10.11 8.29 9.96
C MET A 78 -9.98 9.24 11.14
N ILE A 79 -8.94 9.07 11.95
CA ILE A 79 -8.70 9.88 13.15
C ILE A 79 -7.47 10.76 12.95
N ASP A 80 -7.67 12.07 12.95
CA ASP A 80 -6.60 13.04 12.78
C ASP A 80 -5.74 13.21 14.03
N ARG A 81 -4.41 13.10 13.87
CA ARG A 81 -3.40 13.30 14.92
C ARG A 81 -2.18 13.99 14.34
N GLY A 82 -2.05 15.29 14.62
CA GLY A 82 -0.96 16.11 14.09
C GLY A 82 -0.97 16.15 12.56
N THR A 83 0.11 15.69 11.92
CA THR A 83 0.25 15.69 10.46
C THR A 83 -0.33 14.46 9.77
N HIS A 84 -0.78 13.46 10.52
CA HIS A 84 -1.26 12.19 9.99
C HIS A 84 -2.71 11.92 10.39
N SER A 85 -3.38 11.09 9.61
CA SER A 85 -4.62 10.43 10.02
C SER A 85 -4.35 8.95 10.24
N ILE A 86 -4.88 8.42 11.34
CA ILE A 86 -4.98 6.99 11.61
C ILE A 86 -6.18 6.48 10.82
N VAL A 87 -5.92 5.71 9.78
CA VAL A 87 -6.91 5.08 8.91
C VAL A 87 -7.22 3.71 9.49
N ILE A 88 -8.48 3.46 9.82
CA ILE A 88 -8.98 2.20 10.38
C ILE A 88 -9.99 1.62 9.40
N GLY A 89 -9.79 0.36 8.99
CA GLY A 89 -10.66 -0.28 8.03
C GLY A 89 -10.84 -1.78 8.24
N SER A 90 -11.98 -2.28 7.82
CA SER A 90 -12.35 -3.70 7.84
C SER A 90 -11.79 -4.40 6.60
N VAL A 91 -11.18 -5.57 6.80
CA VAL A 91 -10.59 -6.34 5.70
C VAL A 91 -11.70 -7.14 5.03
N GLU A 92 -12.03 -6.80 3.79
CA GLU A 92 -13.13 -7.38 3.02
C GLU A 92 -12.71 -8.60 2.21
N ALA A 93 -11.45 -8.60 1.74
CA ALA A 93 -10.84 -9.70 1.01
C ALA A 93 -9.32 -9.70 1.20
N VAL A 94 -8.71 -10.88 1.07
CA VAL A 94 -7.26 -11.06 1.17
C VAL A 94 -6.79 -11.95 0.03
N ARG A 95 -5.65 -11.60 -0.56
CA ARG A 95 -4.85 -12.48 -1.42
C ARG A 95 -3.51 -12.72 -0.75
N THR A 96 -3.07 -13.97 -0.70
CA THR A 96 -1.73 -14.32 -0.22
C THR A 96 -0.99 -15.12 -1.28
N GLN A 97 0.33 -14.99 -1.28
CA GLN A 97 1.23 -15.80 -2.09
C GLN A 97 2.41 -16.20 -1.20
N ASP A 98 2.70 -17.50 -1.14
CA ASP A 98 3.86 -17.98 -0.38
C ASP A 98 5.13 -17.68 -1.17
N SER A 99 5.87 -16.66 -0.74
CA SER A 99 7.16 -16.29 -1.30
C SER A 99 8.34 -16.70 -0.43
N GLY A 100 8.11 -17.08 0.83
CA GLY A 100 9.18 -17.23 1.85
C GLY A 100 10.03 -15.97 2.07
N GLN A 101 9.66 -14.82 1.49
CA GLN A 101 10.49 -13.62 1.45
C GLN A 101 9.65 -12.33 1.56
N ALA A 102 10.22 -11.31 2.19
CA ALA A 102 9.63 -9.97 2.31
C ALA A 102 10.65 -8.87 2.00
N LEU A 103 10.16 -7.70 1.60
CA LEU A 103 10.93 -6.46 1.46
C LEU A 103 10.76 -5.63 2.73
N ILE A 104 11.85 -5.35 3.43
CA ILE A 104 11.87 -4.51 4.61
C ILE A 104 12.64 -3.21 4.34
N TYR A 105 12.32 -2.16 5.09
CA TYR A 105 13.09 -0.92 5.10
C TYR A 105 13.82 -0.79 6.45
N TRP A 106 15.15 -0.82 6.42
CA TRP A 106 15.97 -0.79 7.62
C TRP A 106 17.24 0.01 7.42
N ARG A 107 17.51 0.93 8.37
CA ARG A 107 18.68 1.85 8.35
C ARG A 107 18.79 2.65 7.04
N GLY A 108 17.66 3.16 6.55
CA GLY A 108 17.63 4.01 5.36
C GLY A 108 17.79 3.28 4.04
N SER A 109 17.56 1.96 3.99
CA SER A 109 17.68 1.17 2.77
C SER A 109 16.70 0.00 2.74
N TYR A 110 16.30 -0.38 1.54
CA TYR A 110 15.53 -1.60 1.29
C TYR A 110 16.42 -2.85 1.46
N ARG A 111 15.86 -3.91 2.04
CA ARG A 111 16.54 -5.20 2.24
C ARG A 111 15.56 -6.36 2.06
N PRO A 112 16.00 -7.49 1.50
CA PRO A 112 15.24 -8.72 1.59
C PRO A 112 15.27 -9.27 3.02
N LEU A 113 14.19 -9.93 3.41
CA LEU A 113 14.07 -10.77 4.59
C LEU A 113 13.59 -12.13 4.12
N GLU A 114 14.26 -13.20 4.56
CA GLU A 114 13.91 -14.59 4.25
C GLU A 114 13.38 -15.26 5.52
N ALA A 115 12.45 -16.21 5.36
CA ALA A 115 11.84 -16.97 6.45
C ALA A 115 12.78 -18.02 7.06
#